data_AF-A0A8T3LP45-F1
#
_entry.id   AF-A0A8T3LP45-F1
#
_cell.length_a   1.000
_cell.length_b   1.000
_cell.length_c   1.000
_cell.angle_alpha   90.00
_cell.angle_beta   90.00
_cell.angle_gamma   90.00
#
_symmetry.space_group_name_H-M   'P 1'
#
loop_
_entity.id
_entity.type
_entity.pdbx_description
1 polymer ?
#
loop_
_entity_poly.entity_id
_entity_poly.type
_entity_poly.pdbx_seq_one_letter_code
_entity_poly.pdbx_strand_id
1 'polypeptide(L)'
;MISRLFADRRRLAVLRRIDRPAAVILAILQALVAAAGWFAAPVWLAVAVAVQLALGGLAAIYVIGPARSDLGLARYAMPSVAGIAATLIGRLIPGGLSLLLVPILAVLLWSITYLELRMERGTGGRTIHEVLLTFIVFAAAWGLIGFFGAQSWPTPLLLLSVFAAPVALRSAEARGTMGVQAVGQALLHLLVVSQVGIAAVLLSIAPQAMAALVALAFYTWAYAVDALRGGASGRSVAAEAGALTLLGLVAGLLLHRP
;
A
#
# COMPACT_ATOMS: atom_id res chain seq x y z
N MET A 1 7.00 33.30 -23.45
CA MET A 1 5.62 33.65 -23.04
C MET A 1 4.62 32.54 -23.37
N ILE A 2 4.62 32.00 -24.59
CA ILE A 2 3.76 30.89 -25.03
C ILE A 2 3.94 29.60 -24.19
N SER A 3 5.17 29.25 -23.83
CA SER A 3 5.47 28.09 -22.97
C SER A 3 4.85 28.18 -21.57
N ARG A 4 4.78 29.39 -20.98
CA ARG A 4 4.13 29.63 -19.68
C ARG A 4 2.61 29.50 -19.76
N LEU A 5 1.99 30.00 -20.84
CA LEU A 5 0.55 29.86 -21.10
C LEU A 5 0.12 28.40 -21.30
N PHE A 6 0.92 27.58 -21.98
CA PHE A 6 0.65 26.14 -22.11
C PHE A 6 0.88 25.38 -20.80
N ALA A 7 1.90 25.76 -20.02
CA ALA A 7 2.12 25.21 -18.69
C ALA A 7 0.94 25.52 -17.75
N ASP A 8 0.40 26.74 -17.76
CA ASP A 8 -0.76 27.13 -16.94
C ASP A 8 -2.06 26.43 -17.38
N ARG A 9 -2.32 26.29 -18.68
CA ARG A 9 -3.48 25.53 -19.16
C ARG A 9 -3.39 24.05 -18.81
N ARG A 10 -2.21 23.43 -18.93
CA ARG A 10 -1.99 22.05 -18.49
C ARG A 10 -2.16 21.93 -16.97
N ARG A 11 -1.64 22.88 -16.20
CA ARG A 11 -1.76 22.92 -14.74
C ARG A 11 -3.22 23.06 -14.30
N LEU A 12 -4.01 23.89 -14.98
CA LEU A 12 -5.46 24.05 -14.76
C LEU A 12 -6.27 22.81 -15.18
N ALA A 13 -5.93 22.17 -16.31
CA ALA A 13 -6.58 20.92 -16.74
C ALA A 13 -6.30 19.75 -15.77
N VAL A 14 -5.10 19.74 -15.18
CA VAL A 14 -4.72 18.79 -14.14
C VAL A 14 -5.39 19.12 -12.80
N LEU A 15 -5.56 20.41 -12.44
CA LEU A 15 -6.35 20.86 -11.27
C LEU A 15 -7.79 20.35 -11.32
N ARG A 16 -8.46 20.50 -12.47
CA ARG A 16 -9.81 19.97 -12.73
C ARG A 16 -9.91 18.44 -12.62
N ARG A 17 -8.80 17.68 -12.67
CA ARG A 17 -8.82 16.21 -12.46
C ARG A 17 -8.92 15.82 -11.00
N ILE A 18 -8.43 16.64 -10.07
CA ILE A 18 -8.50 16.36 -8.63
C ILE A 18 -9.92 16.51 -8.11
N ASP A 19 -10.65 17.50 -8.61
CA ASP A 19 -12.06 17.72 -8.25
C ASP A 19 -13.02 16.84 -9.05
N ARG A 20 -12.53 15.76 -9.68
CA ARG A 20 -13.39 14.89 -10.48
C ARG A 20 -14.35 14.14 -9.56
N PRO A 21 -15.67 14.27 -9.76
CA PRO A 21 -16.65 13.48 -9.01
C PRO A 21 -16.39 11.97 -9.19
N ALA A 22 -15.78 11.56 -10.31
CA ALA A 22 -15.39 10.18 -10.56
C ALA A 22 -14.41 9.61 -9.51
N ALA A 23 -13.47 10.40 -8.98
CA ALA A 23 -12.54 9.92 -7.94
C ALA A 23 -13.27 9.67 -6.62
N VAL A 24 -14.23 10.55 -6.28
CA VAL A 24 -15.09 10.41 -5.10
C VAL A 24 -16.00 9.19 -5.26
N ILE A 25 -16.64 9.03 -6.43
CA ILE A 25 -17.51 7.89 -6.73
C ILE A 25 -16.71 6.58 -6.65
N LEU A 26 -15.50 6.53 -7.22
CA LEU A 26 -14.64 5.35 -7.13
C LEU A 26 -14.34 4.99 -5.67
N ALA A 27 -13.98 5.97 -4.84
CA ALA A 27 -13.70 5.75 -3.43
C ALA A 27 -14.92 5.25 -2.65
N ILE A 28 -16.10 5.83 -2.91
CA ILE A 28 -17.37 5.39 -2.31
C ILE A 28 -17.67 3.94 -2.72
N LEU A 29 -17.59 3.62 -4.02
CA LEU A 29 -17.85 2.26 -4.51
C LEU A 29 -16.86 1.26 -3.90
N GLN A 30 -15.57 1.59 -3.84
CA GLN A 30 -14.56 0.74 -3.18
C GLN A 30 -14.86 0.54 -1.69
N ALA A 31 -15.29 1.59 -0.98
CA ALA A 31 -15.65 1.51 0.44
C ALA A 31 -16.89 0.63 0.66
N LEU A 32 -17.91 0.74 -0.20
CA LEU A 32 -19.12 -0.09 -0.13
C LEU A 32 -18.81 -1.57 -0.41
N VAL A 33 -17.97 -1.86 -1.41
CA VAL A 33 -17.53 -3.23 -1.69
C VAL A 33 -16.68 -3.78 -0.55
N ALA A 34 -15.81 -2.97 0.05
CA ALA A 34 -15.05 -3.36 1.23
C ALA A 34 -15.98 -3.69 2.40
N ALA A 35 -16.98 -2.84 2.65
CA ALA A 35 -17.97 -3.04 3.69
C ALA A 35 -18.76 -4.34 3.50
N ALA A 36 -19.18 -4.64 2.28
CA ALA A 36 -19.82 -5.91 1.94
C ALA A 36 -18.88 -7.11 2.20
N GLY A 37 -17.59 -6.96 1.87
CA GLY A 37 -16.57 -7.98 2.09
C GLY A 37 -16.21 -8.23 3.55
N TRP A 38 -16.50 -7.31 4.48
CA TRP A 38 -16.26 -7.51 5.92
C TRP A 38 -17.10 -8.65 6.51
N PHE A 39 -18.33 -8.78 6.01
CA PHE A 39 -19.30 -9.77 6.48
C PHE A 39 -19.44 -10.97 5.56
N ALA A 40 -18.79 -10.93 4.41
CA ALA A 40 -18.90 -11.96 3.39
C ALA A 40 -18.35 -13.32 3.85
N ALA A 41 -19.02 -14.40 3.46
CA ALA A 41 -18.46 -15.74 3.48
C ALA A 41 -17.26 -15.83 2.48
N PRO A 42 -16.36 -16.82 2.60
CA PRO A 42 -15.13 -16.89 1.79
C PRO A 42 -15.33 -16.76 0.27
N VAL A 43 -16.36 -17.39 -0.29
CA VAL A 43 -16.69 -17.29 -1.72
C VAL A 43 -17.05 -15.86 -2.10
N TRP A 44 -17.92 -15.22 -1.30
CA TRP A 44 -18.33 -13.83 -1.51
C TRP A 44 -17.19 -12.82 -1.25
N LEU A 45 -16.23 -13.17 -0.39
CA LEU A 45 -15.01 -12.38 -0.20
C LEU A 45 -14.15 -12.40 -1.48
N ALA A 46 -14.00 -13.57 -2.12
CA ALA A 46 -13.30 -13.65 -3.39
C ALA A 46 -14.00 -12.82 -4.48
N VAL A 47 -15.33 -12.82 -4.50
CA VAL A 47 -16.13 -11.94 -5.38
C VAL A 47 -15.87 -10.47 -5.07
N ALA A 48 -15.89 -10.07 -3.79
CA ALA A 48 -15.61 -8.69 -3.39
C ALA A 48 -14.21 -8.25 -3.83
N VAL A 49 -13.19 -9.08 -3.63
CA VAL A 49 -11.81 -8.83 -4.10
C VAL A 49 -11.77 -8.69 -5.62
N ALA A 50 -12.44 -9.57 -6.36
CA ALA A 50 -12.51 -9.49 -7.83
C ALA A 50 -13.18 -8.17 -8.30
N VAL A 51 -14.26 -7.76 -7.63
CA VAL A 51 -14.92 -6.47 -7.90
C VAL A 51 -13.99 -5.30 -7.56
N GLN A 52 -13.22 -5.37 -6.47
CA GLN A 52 -12.26 -4.32 -6.13
C GLN A 52 -11.10 -4.23 -7.12
N LEU A 53 -10.62 -5.35 -7.65
CA LEU A 53 -9.65 -5.39 -8.74
C LEU A 53 -10.23 -4.76 -10.02
N ALA A 54 -11.45 -5.11 -10.39
CA ALA A 54 -12.12 -4.56 -11.57
C ALA A 54 -12.37 -3.05 -11.43
N LEU A 55 -13.02 -2.62 -10.35
CA LEU A 55 -13.29 -1.21 -10.08
C LEU A 55 -12.00 -0.42 -9.91
N GLY A 56 -11.10 -0.90 -9.05
CA GLY A 56 -9.91 -0.17 -8.65
C GLY A 56 -8.81 -0.17 -9.69
N GLY A 57 -8.72 -1.20 -10.53
CA GLY A 57 -7.77 -1.25 -11.64
C GLY A 57 -8.31 -0.53 -12.88
N LEU A 58 -9.49 -0.91 -13.38
CA LEU A 58 -10.02 -0.36 -14.64
C LEU A 58 -10.50 1.08 -14.47
N ALA A 59 -11.22 1.39 -13.38
CA ALA A 59 -11.69 2.77 -13.18
C ALA A 59 -10.56 3.72 -12.77
N ALA A 60 -9.45 3.21 -12.21
CA ALA A 60 -8.27 4.04 -11.97
C ALA A 60 -7.72 4.62 -13.28
N ILE A 61 -7.73 3.86 -14.39
CA ILE A 61 -7.30 4.36 -15.70
C ILE A 61 -8.17 5.56 -16.13
N TYR A 62 -9.48 5.48 -15.90
CA TYR A 62 -10.40 6.59 -16.21
C TYR A 62 -10.18 7.82 -15.33
N VAL A 63 -9.97 7.61 -14.02
CA VAL A 63 -9.82 8.70 -13.04
C VAL A 63 -8.45 9.37 -13.16
N ILE A 64 -7.38 8.57 -13.16
CA ILE A 64 -5.98 9.03 -13.22
C ILE A 64 -5.64 9.52 -14.63
N GLY A 65 -6.09 8.78 -15.65
CA GLY A 65 -5.86 9.08 -17.06
C GLY A 65 -4.78 8.22 -17.70
N PRO A 66 -4.39 8.53 -18.95
CA PRO A 66 -3.51 7.67 -19.73
C PRO A 66 -2.11 7.58 -19.13
N ALA A 67 -1.49 6.42 -19.30
CA ALA A 67 -0.09 6.20 -18.95
C ALA A 67 0.80 7.20 -19.71
N ARG A 68 1.84 7.68 -19.04
CA ARG A 68 2.87 8.53 -19.64
C ARG A 68 4.23 7.92 -19.36
N SER A 69 5.19 8.14 -20.26
CA SER A 69 6.53 7.54 -20.18
C SER A 69 7.31 7.93 -18.91
N ASP A 70 6.95 9.05 -18.30
CA ASP A 70 7.53 9.60 -17.08
C ASP A 70 6.79 9.18 -15.79
N LEU A 71 5.67 8.47 -15.91
CA LEU A 71 4.82 8.07 -14.79
C LEU A 71 4.76 6.55 -14.66
N GLY A 72 5.13 6.05 -13.48
CA GLY A 72 5.08 4.64 -13.16
C GLY A 72 3.68 4.03 -13.32
N LEU A 73 3.62 2.74 -13.67
CA LEU A 73 2.37 2.03 -13.97
C LEU A 73 1.71 1.47 -12.70
N ALA A 74 2.45 1.26 -11.61
CA ALA A 74 1.90 0.68 -10.39
C ALA A 74 0.83 1.58 -9.74
N ARG A 75 0.82 2.88 -10.05
CA ARG A 75 -0.20 3.82 -9.56
C ARG A 75 -1.64 3.41 -9.92
N TYR A 76 -1.83 2.72 -11.04
CA TYR A 76 -3.16 2.26 -11.47
C TYR A 76 -3.69 1.11 -10.61
N ALA A 77 -2.81 0.38 -9.93
CA ALA A 77 -3.20 -0.70 -9.03
C ALA A 77 -3.54 -0.18 -7.61
N MET A 78 -3.13 1.04 -7.26
CA MET A 78 -3.24 1.52 -5.87
C MET A 78 -4.67 1.60 -5.34
N PRO A 79 -5.68 2.05 -6.11
CA PRO A 79 -7.06 2.04 -5.62
C PRO A 79 -7.59 0.62 -5.35
N SER A 80 -7.26 -0.35 -6.21
CA SER A 80 -7.66 -1.75 -5.98
C SER A 80 -6.94 -2.37 -4.78
N VAL A 81 -5.64 -2.16 -4.68
CA VAL A 81 -4.81 -2.71 -3.60
C VAL A 81 -5.28 -2.15 -2.26
N ALA A 82 -5.53 -0.85 -2.20
CA ALA A 82 -6.07 -0.22 -1.01
C ALA A 82 -7.48 -0.70 -0.63
N GLY A 83 -8.36 -0.86 -1.60
CA GLY A 83 -9.70 -1.42 -1.38
C GLY A 83 -9.61 -2.83 -0.78
N ILE A 84 -8.76 -3.68 -1.34
CA ILE A 84 -8.54 -5.05 -0.85
C ILE A 84 -7.96 -5.06 0.56
N ALA A 85 -6.96 -4.23 0.84
CA ALA A 85 -6.41 -4.08 2.19
C ALA A 85 -7.50 -3.66 3.20
N ALA A 86 -8.36 -2.71 2.81
CA ALA A 86 -9.47 -2.25 3.64
C ALA A 86 -10.54 -3.34 3.88
N THR A 87 -10.83 -4.16 2.86
CA THR A 87 -11.70 -5.33 3.02
C THR A 87 -11.10 -6.31 4.01
N LEU A 88 -9.83 -6.65 3.85
CA LEU A 88 -9.16 -7.66 4.66
C LEU A 88 -9.04 -7.24 6.13
N ILE A 89 -8.62 -5.99 6.41
CA ILE A 89 -8.48 -5.51 7.80
C ILE A 89 -9.84 -5.30 8.47
N GLY A 90 -10.87 -4.84 7.75
CA GLY A 90 -12.17 -4.56 8.36
C GLY A 90 -12.93 -5.81 8.80
N ARG A 91 -12.56 -7.00 8.29
CA ARG A 91 -13.02 -8.30 8.82
C ARG A 91 -12.59 -8.57 10.25
N LEU A 92 -11.54 -7.88 10.72
CA LEU A 92 -11.05 -7.99 12.09
C LEU A 92 -11.81 -7.08 13.06
N ILE A 93 -12.66 -6.19 12.53
CA ILE A 93 -13.44 -5.22 13.31
C ILE A 93 -14.81 -5.83 13.64
N PRO A 94 -15.26 -5.79 14.91
CA PRO A 94 -16.57 -6.30 15.30
C PRO A 94 -17.73 -5.67 14.52
N GLY A 95 -18.68 -6.53 14.13
CA GLY A 95 -19.59 -6.29 13.02
C GLY A 95 -20.63 -5.16 13.14
N GLY A 96 -20.88 -4.62 14.33
CA GLY A 96 -21.78 -3.48 14.50
C GLY A 96 -21.08 -2.13 14.31
N LEU A 97 -19.80 -2.04 14.69
CA LEU A 97 -19.05 -0.79 14.69
C LEU A 97 -18.36 -0.53 13.35
N SER A 98 -18.06 -1.58 12.59
CA SER A 98 -17.38 -1.46 11.30
C SER A 98 -18.18 -0.63 10.29
N LEU A 99 -19.51 -0.73 10.27
CA LEU A 99 -20.35 0.07 9.37
C LEU A 99 -20.23 1.59 9.60
N LEU A 100 -19.98 2.02 10.84
CA LEU A 100 -19.73 3.43 11.16
C LEU A 100 -18.42 3.94 10.56
N LEU A 101 -17.50 3.04 10.19
CA LEU A 101 -16.23 3.37 9.57
C LEU A 101 -16.32 3.52 8.05
N VAL A 102 -17.43 3.14 7.40
CA VAL A 102 -17.56 3.20 5.93
C VAL A 102 -17.35 4.63 5.39
N PRO A 103 -17.91 5.70 5.98
CA PRO A 103 -17.65 7.06 5.52
C PRO A 103 -16.17 7.45 5.67
N ILE A 104 -15.55 7.06 6.79
CA ILE A 104 -14.12 7.31 7.05
C ILE A 104 -13.29 6.56 6.01
N LEU A 105 -13.64 5.31 5.71
CA LEU A 105 -12.97 4.51 4.70
C LEU A 105 -13.07 5.14 3.32
N ALA A 106 -14.23 5.67 2.93
CA ALA A 106 -14.39 6.37 1.66
C ALA A 106 -13.45 7.59 1.57
N VAL A 107 -13.30 8.36 2.65
CA VAL A 107 -12.35 9.48 2.71
C VAL A 107 -10.90 9.01 2.59
N LEU A 108 -10.54 7.92 3.28
CA LEU A 108 -9.20 7.34 3.20
C LEU A 108 -8.90 6.85 1.78
N LEU A 109 -9.79 6.08 1.16
CA LEU A 109 -9.63 5.56 -0.20
C LEU A 109 -9.60 6.68 -1.25
N TRP A 110 -10.38 7.73 -1.04
CA TRP A 110 -10.29 8.94 -1.86
C TRP A 110 -8.92 9.61 -1.71
N SER A 111 -8.39 9.71 -0.49
CA SER A 111 -7.09 10.31 -0.21
C SER A 111 -5.94 9.60 -0.93
N ILE A 112 -6.05 8.29 -1.15
CA ILE A 112 -5.09 7.49 -1.93
C ILE A 112 -5.07 7.95 -3.38
N THR A 113 -6.25 8.02 -4.01
CA THR A 113 -6.40 8.49 -5.39
C THR A 113 -5.97 9.95 -5.52
N TYR A 114 -6.29 10.77 -4.53
CA TYR A 114 -5.88 12.17 -4.44
C TYR A 114 -4.35 12.32 -4.38
N LEU A 115 -3.66 11.54 -3.54
CA LEU A 115 -2.20 11.56 -3.43
C LEU A 115 -1.55 11.11 -4.75
N GLU A 116 -2.09 10.09 -5.42
CA GLU A 116 -1.60 9.68 -6.73
C GLU A 116 -1.70 10.79 -7.78
N LEU A 117 -2.82 11.53 -7.80
CA LEU A 117 -3.00 12.68 -8.68
C LEU A 117 -2.11 13.86 -8.29
N ARG A 118 -1.79 14.01 -7.00
CA ARG A 118 -0.91 15.07 -6.49
C ARG A 118 0.56 14.80 -6.80
N MET A 119 1.02 13.56 -6.68
CA MET A 119 2.41 13.20 -6.98
C MET A 119 2.76 13.38 -8.46
N GLU A 120 1.81 13.18 -9.37
CA GLU A 120 1.98 13.52 -10.80
C GLU A 120 2.35 15.00 -11.03
N ARG A 121 2.05 15.89 -10.06
CA ARG A 121 2.32 17.33 -10.18
C ARG A 121 3.69 17.74 -9.65
N GLY A 122 4.49 16.79 -9.14
CA GLY A 122 5.75 17.08 -8.45
C GLY A 122 5.56 17.88 -7.15
N THR A 123 4.33 18.08 -6.70
CA THR A 123 4.04 18.72 -5.41
C THR A 123 4.24 17.70 -4.31
N GLY A 124 5.12 18.01 -3.35
CA GLY A 124 5.55 17.13 -2.26
C GLY A 124 4.44 16.34 -1.58
N GLY A 125 4.84 15.24 -0.94
CA GLY A 125 3.92 14.23 -0.41
C GLY A 125 4.49 12.81 -0.41
N ARG A 126 5.74 12.63 -0.84
CA ARG A 126 6.41 11.32 -0.87
C ARG A 126 6.41 10.63 0.50
N THR A 127 6.72 11.35 1.58
CA THR A 127 6.70 10.77 2.93
C THR A 127 5.30 10.28 3.32
N ILE A 128 4.26 11.09 3.06
CA ILE A 128 2.87 10.70 3.32
C ILE A 128 2.47 9.50 2.46
N HIS A 129 2.93 9.46 1.21
CA HIS A 129 2.69 8.35 0.31
C HIS A 129 3.35 7.05 0.79
N GLU A 130 4.61 7.09 1.22
CA GLU A 130 5.28 5.90 1.76
C GLU A 130 4.64 5.40 3.06
N VAL A 131 4.19 6.31 3.94
CA VAL A 131 3.41 5.95 5.13
C VAL A 131 2.09 5.28 4.73
N LEU A 132 1.41 5.79 3.70
CA LEU A 132 0.19 5.20 3.18
C LEU A 132 0.43 3.81 2.59
N LEU A 133 1.47 3.63 1.78
CA LEU A 133 1.85 2.32 1.22
C LEU A 133 2.18 1.32 2.34
N THR A 134 2.88 1.78 3.37
CA THR A 134 3.17 0.99 4.58
C THR A 134 1.89 0.55 5.29
N PHE A 135 0.92 1.46 5.45
CA PHE A 135 -0.36 1.16 6.06
C PHE A 135 -1.18 0.15 5.24
N ILE A 136 -1.14 0.26 3.91
CA ILE A 136 -1.77 -0.71 3.00
C ILE A 136 -1.16 -2.11 3.21
N VAL A 137 0.17 -2.21 3.31
CA VAL A 137 0.88 -3.48 3.58
C VAL A 137 0.51 -4.02 4.95
N PHE A 138 0.49 -3.19 5.99
CA PHE A 138 0.06 -3.57 7.34
C PHE A 138 -1.35 -4.14 7.34
N ALA A 139 -2.31 -3.42 6.74
CA ALA A 139 -3.71 -3.80 6.71
C ALA A 139 -3.94 -5.11 5.96
N ALA A 140 -3.28 -5.29 4.82
CA ALA A 140 -3.33 -6.54 4.07
C ALA A 140 -2.66 -7.70 4.83
N ALA A 141 -1.49 -7.48 5.43
CA ALA A 141 -0.81 -8.50 6.22
C ALA A 141 -1.69 -8.96 7.37
N TRP A 142 -2.18 -8.03 8.20
CA TRP A 142 -2.99 -8.38 9.35
C TRP A 142 -4.30 -9.08 8.93
N GLY A 143 -4.97 -8.57 7.89
CA GLY A 143 -6.19 -9.18 7.38
C GLY A 143 -5.99 -10.58 6.79
N LEU A 144 -4.92 -10.82 6.01
CA LEU A 144 -4.60 -12.15 5.47
C LEU A 144 -4.24 -13.14 6.58
N ILE A 145 -3.36 -12.73 7.50
CA ILE A 145 -2.92 -13.58 8.62
C ILE A 145 -4.11 -13.87 9.55
N GLY A 146 -4.95 -12.89 9.82
CA GLY A 146 -6.17 -13.06 10.63
C GLY A 146 -7.22 -13.95 9.95
N PHE A 147 -7.30 -13.92 8.62
CA PHE A 147 -8.25 -14.75 7.87
C PHE A 147 -7.83 -16.22 7.78
N PHE A 148 -6.58 -16.50 7.43
CA PHE A 148 -6.10 -17.88 7.28
C PHE A 148 -5.62 -18.50 8.60
N GLY A 149 -5.20 -17.67 9.55
CA GLY A 149 -4.49 -18.09 10.76
C GLY A 149 -2.97 -18.04 10.57
N ALA A 150 -2.23 -17.85 11.66
CA ALA A 150 -0.75 -17.80 11.59
C ALA A 150 -0.11 -19.17 11.25
N GLN A 151 -0.80 -20.27 11.56
CA GLN A 151 -0.27 -21.64 11.40
C GLN A 151 -0.45 -22.20 9.98
N SER A 152 -1.27 -21.57 9.15
CA SER A 152 -1.55 -22.02 7.77
C SER A 152 -0.47 -21.59 6.76
N TRP A 153 0.79 -21.48 7.21
CA TRP A 153 1.94 -21.25 6.34
C TRP A 153 2.05 -22.40 5.30
N PRO A 154 2.36 -22.12 4.02
CA PRO A 154 2.89 -20.87 3.47
C PRO A 154 1.88 -19.88 2.87
N THR A 155 0.61 -20.25 2.81
CA THR A 155 -0.43 -19.56 2.03
C THR A 155 -0.57 -18.06 2.33
N PRO A 156 -0.74 -17.58 3.59
CA PRO A 156 -0.98 -16.16 3.85
C PRO A 156 0.21 -15.29 3.48
N LEU A 157 1.44 -15.82 3.58
CA LEU A 157 2.65 -15.09 3.22
C LEU A 157 2.87 -15.07 1.71
N LEU A 158 2.56 -16.15 0.98
CA LEU A 158 2.58 -16.12 -0.49
C LEU A 158 1.60 -15.07 -1.03
N LEU A 159 0.38 -15.04 -0.49
CA LEU A 159 -0.62 -14.03 -0.87
C LEU A 159 -0.19 -12.62 -0.49
N LEU A 160 0.46 -12.44 0.67
CA LEU A 160 1.01 -11.16 1.08
C LEU A 160 2.12 -10.70 0.14
N SER A 161 3.02 -11.58 -0.29
CA SER A 161 4.08 -11.24 -1.26
C SER A 161 3.50 -10.83 -2.62
N VAL A 162 2.48 -11.55 -3.11
CA VAL A 162 1.76 -11.17 -4.34
C VAL A 162 1.09 -9.80 -4.19
N PHE A 163 0.44 -9.57 -3.05
CA PHE A 163 -0.23 -8.31 -2.77
C PHE A 163 0.74 -7.13 -2.61
N ALA A 164 1.88 -7.34 -1.94
CA ALA A 164 2.89 -6.32 -1.72
C ALA A 164 3.64 -5.94 -3.00
N ALA A 165 3.58 -6.76 -4.07
CA ALA A 165 4.31 -6.52 -5.31
C ALA A 165 3.96 -5.18 -5.98
N PRO A 166 2.67 -4.86 -6.24
CA PRO A 166 2.31 -3.54 -6.77
C PRO A 166 2.67 -2.39 -5.81
N VAL A 167 2.64 -2.60 -4.49
CA VAL A 167 3.01 -1.58 -3.50
C VAL A 167 4.52 -1.30 -3.56
N ALA A 168 5.34 -2.35 -3.58
CA ALA A 168 6.79 -2.26 -3.69
C ALA A 168 7.21 -1.60 -5.01
N LEU A 169 6.57 -1.98 -6.12
CA LEU A 169 6.79 -1.34 -7.41
C LEU A 169 6.40 0.15 -7.37
N ARG A 170 5.26 0.48 -6.74
CA ARG A 170 4.83 1.86 -6.60
C ARG A 170 5.81 2.71 -5.79
N SER A 171 6.30 2.17 -4.68
CA SER A 171 7.32 2.79 -3.83
C SER A 171 8.61 3.06 -4.64
N ALA A 172 9.05 2.10 -5.46
CA ALA A 172 10.20 2.28 -6.35
C ALA A 172 9.96 3.37 -7.41
N GLU A 173 8.78 3.37 -8.05
CA GLU A 173 8.38 4.38 -9.03
C GLU A 173 8.27 5.78 -8.41
N ALA A 174 7.80 5.88 -7.16
CA ALA A 174 7.72 7.15 -6.43
C ALA A 174 9.10 7.78 -6.17
N ARG A 175 10.18 6.97 -6.21
CA ARG A 175 11.58 7.42 -6.14
C ARG A 175 12.18 7.74 -7.51
N GLY A 176 11.39 7.74 -8.57
CA GLY A 176 11.83 8.03 -9.94
C GLY A 176 12.58 6.87 -10.60
N THR A 177 12.49 5.65 -10.08
CA THR A 177 12.96 4.48 -10.84
C THR A 177 11.89 3.99 -11.79
N MET A 178 12.30 3.55 -12.98
CA MET A 178 11.39 3.06 -14.01
C MET A 178 11.96 1.78 -14.64
N GLY A 179 11.09 1.00 -15.28
CA GLY A 179 11.48 -0.22 -15.99
C GLY A 179 12.19 -1.24 -15.10
N VAL A 180 13.29 -1.82 -15.61
CA VAL A 180 14.02 -2.89 -14.92
C VAL A 180 14.56 -2.47 -13.56
N GLN A 181 14.95 -1.21 -13.38
CA GLN A 181 15.44 -0.71 -12.09
C GLN A 181 14.32 -0.68 -11.04
N ALA A 182 13.12 -0.24 -11.42
CA ALA A 182 11.96 -0.24 -10.52
C ALA A 182 11.59 -1.67 -10.12
N VAL A 183 11.58 -2.59 -11.10
CA VAL A 183 11.33 -4.01 -10.86
C VAL A 183 12.38 -4.60 -9.93
N GLY A 184 13.68 -4.37 -10.18
CA GLY A 184 14.76 -4.84 -9.32
C GLY A 184 14.64 -4.33 -7.88
N GLN A 185 14.35 -3.03 -7.69
CA GLN A 185 14.10 -2.48 -6.37
C GLN A 185 12.87 -3.08 -5.69
N ALA A 186 11.78 -3.27 -6.43
CA ALA A 186 10.56 -3.88 -5.91
C ALA A 186 10.78 -5.33 -5.47
N LEU A 187 11.51 -6.12 -6.27
CA LEU A 187 11.85 -7.51 -5.94
C LEU A 187 12.72 -7.61 -4.68
N LEU A 188 13.70 -6.72 -4.52
CA LEU A 188 14.49 -6.66 -3.28
C LEU A 188 13.62 -6.29 -2.07
N HIS A 189 12.69 -5.34 -2.24
CA HIS A 189 11.75 -4.94 -1.20
C HIS A 189 10.84 -6.11 -0.78
N LEU A 190 10.32 -6.85 -1.78
CA LEU A 190 9.53 -8.06 -1.57
C LEU A 190 10.32 -9.16 -0.87
N LEU A 191 11.58 -9.35 -1.23
CA LEU A 191 12.45 -10.32 -0.59
C LEU A 191 12.60 -10.02 0.90
N VAL A 192 12.88 -8.77 1.26
CA VAL A 192 13.03 -8.32 2.66
C VAL A 192 11.73 -8.54 3.44
N VAL A 193 10.60 -8.11 2.90
CA VAL A 193 9.29 -8.29 3.54
C VAL A 193 8.95 -9.77 3.72
N SER A 194 9.22 -10.60 2.71
CA SER A 194 8.95 -12.04 2.77
C SER A 194 9.86 -12.73 3.79
N GLN A 195 11.13 -12.36 3.87
CA GLN A 195 12.07 -12.88 4.87
C GLN A 195 11.64 -12.54 6.30
N VAL A 196 11.21 -11.30 6.54
CA VAL A 196 10.69 -10.87 7.85
C VAL A 196 9.41 -11.62 8.20
N GLY A 197 8.50 -11.80 7.25
CA GLY A 197 7.29 -12.61 7.43
C GLY A 197 7.63 -14.06 7.80
N ILE A 198 8.52 -14.70 7.04
CA ILE A 198 8.97 -16.08 7.30
C ILE A 198 9.59 -16.19 8.70
N ALA A 199 10.49 -15.27 9.05
CA ALA A 199 11.12 -15.26 10.37
C ALA A 199 10.07 -15.11 11.48
N ALA A 200 9.10 -14.21 11.32
CA ALA A 200 8.04 -14.01 12.30
C ALA A 200 7.13 -15.26 12.46
N VAL A 201 6.83 -15.96 11.37
CA VAL A 201 6.10 -17.24 11.42
C VAL A 201 6.92 -18.31 12.15
N LEU A 202 8.20 -18.47 11.80
CA LEU A 202 9.10 -19.47 12.41
C LEU A 202 9.32 -19.21 13.90
N LEU A 203 9.28 -17.94 14.31
CA LEU A 203 9.36 -17.51 15.69
C LEU A 203 7.98 -17.46 16.38
N SER A 204 6.92 -17.99 15.78
CA SER A 204 5.56 -18.01 16.37
C SER A 204 5.11 -16.64 16.92
N ILE A 205 5.45 -15.56 16.23
CA ILE A 205 5.08 -14.20 16.64
C ILE A 205 3.57 -14.02 16.51
N ALA A 206 2.97 -13.29 17.45
CA ALA A 206 1.55 -12.97 17.42
C ALA A 206 1.13 -12.32 16.08
N PRO A 207 -0.04 -12.65 15.51
CA PRO A 207 -0.47 -12.17 14.18
C PRO A 207 -0.37 -10.66 13.97
N GLN A 208 -0.80 -9.87 14.96
CA GLN A 208 -0.77 -8.41 14.91
C GLN A 208 0.67 -7.89 14.87
N ALA A 209 1.54 -8.49 15.68
CA ALA A 209 2.96 -8.14 15.75
C ALA A 209 3.67 -8.54 14.45
N MET A 210 3.36 -9.71 13.88
CA MET A 210 3.88 -10.11 12.58
C MET A 210 3.51 -9.12 11.47
N ALA A 211 2.25 -8.70 11.40
CA ALA A 211 1.81 -7.69 10.43
C ALA A 211 2.54 -6.34 10.61
N ALA A 212 2.72 -5.92 11.88
CA ALA A 212 3.47 -4.71 12.20
C ALA A 212 4.95 -4.82 11.81
N LEU A 213 5.60 -5.97 12.02
CA LEU A 213 6.99 -6.21 11.62
C LEU A 213 7.16 -6.19 10.11
N VAL A 214 6.25 -6.82 9.36
CA VAL A 214 6.24 -6.79 7.90
C VAL A 214 6.10 -5.35 7.38
N ALA A 215 5.15 -4.58 7.93
CA ALA A 215 4.97 -3.18 7.55
C ALA A 215 6.18 -2.32 7.92
N LEU A 216 6.74 -2.51 9.11
CA LEU A 216 7.95 -1.81 9.54
C LEU A 216 9.11 -2.13 8.62
N ALA A 217 9.32 -3.40 8.25
CA ALA A 217 10.35 -3.79 7.29
C ALA A 217 10.14 -3.16 5.91
N PHE A 218 8.88 -3.05 5.47
CA PHE A 218 8.56 -2.32 4.24
C PHE A 218 8.98 -0.85 4.35
N TYR A 219 8.62 -0.18 5.45
CA TYR A 219 8.94 1.23 5.66
C TYR A 219 10.44 1.50 5.81
N THR A 220 11.14 0.70 6.63
CA THR A 220 12.59 0.87 6.90
C THR A 220 13.42 0.68 5.64
N TRP A 221 13.04 -0.28 4.79
CA TRP A 221 13.71 -0.49 3.52
C TRP A 221 13.50 0.69 2.56
N ALA A 222 12.27 1.20 2.43
CA ALA A 222 11.98 2.38 1.62
C ALA A 222 12.80 3.60 2.10
N TYR A 223 12.82 3.81 3.42
CA TYR A 223 13.59 4.87 4.07
C TYR A 223 15.09 4.75 3.79
N ALA A 224 15.66 3.54 3.93
CA ALA A 224 17.09 3.31 3.72
C ALA A 224 17.52 3.63 2.28
N VAL A 225 16.72 3.21 1.29
CA VAL A 225 16.98 3.52 -0.14
C VAL A 225 16.94 5.03 -0.38
N ASP A 226 15.99 5.72 0.23
CA ASP A 226 15.85 7.17 0.11
C ASP A 226 17.00 7.93 0.76
N ALA A 227 17.41 7.52 1.96
CA ALA A 227 18.53 8.15 2.67
C ALA A 227 19.84 8.00 1.87
N LEU A 228 20.12 6.82 1.32
CA LEU A 228 21.30 6.58 0.48
C LEU A 228 21.28 7.44 -0.79
N ARG A 229 20.12 7.58 -1.45
CA ARG A 229 19.97 8.46 -2.63
C ARG A 229 20.11 9.93 -2.30
N GLY A 230 19.70 10.33 -1.09
CA GLY A 230 19.88 11.68 -0.56
C GLY A 230 21.32 12.00 -0.16
N GLY A 231 22.27 11.08 -0.37
CA GLY A 231 23.68 11.28 -0.04
C GLY A 231 24.04 10.96 1.41
N ALA A 232 23.14 10.35 2.19
CA ALA A 232 23.47 9.88 3.52
C ALA A 232 24.56 8.80 3.45
N SER A 233 25.46 8.77 4.44
CA SER A 233 26.50 7.75 4.47
C SER A 233 25.92 6.36 4.68
N GLY A 234 26.50 5.34 4.05
CA GLY A 234 26.07 3.95 4.28
C GLY A 234 26.08 3.54 5.76
N ARG A 235 27.03 4.08 6.54
CA ARG A 235 27.14 3.84 7.98
C ARG A 235 25.97 4.43 8.77
N SER A 236 25.57 5.66 8.47
CA SER A 236 24.43 6.30 9.15
C SER A 236 23.11 5.60 8.82
N VAL A 237 22.93 5.21 7.55
CA VAL A 237 21.73 4.46 7.14
C VAL A 237 21.70 3.08 7.79
N ALA A 238 22.83 2.37 7.83
CA ALA A 238 22.92 1.07 8.49
C ALA A 238 22.63 1.17 10.01
N ALA A 239 23.12 2.22 10.68
CA ALA A 239 22.84 2.44 12.10
C ALA A 239 21.35 2.72 12.35
N GLU A 240 20.72 3.59 11.56
CA GLU A 240 19.33 3.98 11.77
C GLU A 240 18.32 2.90 11.34
N ALA A 241 18.48 2.33 10.14
CA ALA A 241 17.66 1.21 9.69
C ALA A 241 17.91 -0.05 10.53
N GLY A 242 19.16 -0.26 10.96
CA GLY A 242 19.53 -1.32 11.90
C GLY A 242 18.86 -1.14 13.25
N ALA A 243 18.81 0.08 13.80
CA ALA A 243 18.13 0.37 15.05
C ALA A 243 16.61 0.15 14.95
N LEU A 244 15.97 0.55 13.86
CA LEU A 244 14.54 0.29 13.62
C LEU A 244 14.25 -1.21 13.49
N THR A 245 15.14 -1.95 12.82
CA THR A 245 15.05 -3.41 12.71
C THR A 245 15.23 -4.08 14.08
N LEU A 246 16.18 -3.61 14.88
CA LEU A 246 16.44 -4.11 16.23
C LEU A 246 15.26 -3.84 17.17
N LEU A 247 14.66 -2.65 17.09
CA LEU A 247 13.46 -2.29 17.84
C LEU A 247 12.30 -3.22 17.47
N GLY A 248 12.10 -3.47 16.18
CA GLY A 248 11.13 -4.45 15.70
C GLY A 248 11.38 -5.84 16.28
N LEU A 249 12.63 -6.33 16.19
CA LEU A 249 13.00 -7.65 16.71
C LEU A 249 12.79 -7.77 18.22
N VAL A 250 13.20 -6.76 19.01
CA VAL A 250 12.97 -6.72 20.46
C VAL A 250 11.48 -6.73 20.77
N ALA A 251 10.68 -5.91 20.09
CA ALA A 251 9.24 -5.89 20.26
C ALA A 251 8.61 -7.25 19.89
N GLY A 252 9.07 -7.90 18.82
CA GLY A 252 8.66 -9.24 18.42
C GLY A 252 8.96 -10.29 19.49
N LEU A 253 10.19 -10.32 19.99
CA LEU A 253 10.60 -11.25 21.05
C LEU A 253 9.82 -11.06 22.35
N LEU A 254 9.56 -9.81 22.75
CA LEU A 254 8.74 -9.51 23.93
C LEU A 254 7.26 -9.93 23.76
N LEU A 255 6.78 -10.02 22.52
CA LEU A 255 5.42 -10.44 22.17
C LEU A 255 5.34 -11.92 21.76
N HIS A 256 6.46 -12.64 21.77
CA HIS A 256 6.50 -14.08 21.53
C HIS A 256 5.72 -14.80 22.65
N ARG A 257 4.80 -15.67 22.24
CA ARG A 257 4.08 -16.55 23.17
C ARG A 257 4.53 -17.99 22.89
N PRO A 258 5.04 -18.72 23.90
CA PRO A 258 5.41 -20.12 23.75
C PRO A 258 4.18 -20.99 23.45
#